data_AF-A0A519CHI9-F1
#
_entry.id   AF-A0A519CHI9-F1
#
_cell.length_a   1.000
_cell.length_b   1.000
_cell.length_c   1.000
_cell.angle_alpha   90.00
_cell.angle_beta   90.00
_cell.angle_gamma   90.00
#
_symmetry.space_group_name_H-M   'P 1'
#
loop_
_entity.id
_entity.type
_entity.pdbx_description
1 polymer ?
#
loop_
_entity_poly.entity_id
_entity_poly.type
_entity_poly.pdbx_seq_one_letter_code
_entity_poly.pdbx_strand_id
1 'polypeptide(L)' 'STILNMGTGIGTSILDIVKTMSQILKIEPKIEFQDPRPGEIGNFVSDTTLLKQTFDLIPNTSVEAGLRKTISWLKESSV' A
#
# COMPACT_ATOMS: atom_id res chain seq x y z
N SER A 1 0.13 -0.19 -28.60
CA SER A 1 0.39 -0.86 -27.31
C SER A 1 -0.75 -0.52 -26.36
N THR A 2 -1.13 -1.44 -25.47
CA THR A 2 -2.14 -1.17 -24.44
C THR A 2 -1.44 -0.58 -23.21
N ILE A 3 -1.97 0.50 -22.67
CA ILE A 3 -1.50 1.13 -21.42
C ILE A 3 -2.46 0.71 -20.31
N LEU A 4 -1.94 0.20 -19.20
CA LEU A 4 -2.73 -0.34 -18.10
C LEU A 4 -2.33 0.35 -16.80
N ASN A 5 -3.34 0.77 -16.02
CA ASN A 5 -3.11 1.14 -14.63
C ASN A 5 -2.87 -0.13 -13.80
N MET A 6 -1.82 -0.15 -13.00
CA MET A 6 -1.54 -1.24 -12.07
C MET A 6 -1.78 -0.79 -10.63
N GLY A 7 -2.57 -1.56 -9.90
CA GLY A 7 -2.95 -1.27 -8.53
C GLY A 7 -4.09 -2.19 -8.09
N THR A 8 -4.54 -2.03 -6.84
CA THR A 8 -5.63 -2.84 -6.29
C THR A 8 -7.02 -2.30 -6.62
N GLY A 9 -7.10 -1.02 -7.01
CA GLY A 9 -8.37 -0.27 -7.07
C GLY A 9 -9.00 0.01 -5.71
N ILE A 10 -8.27 -0.23 -4.62
CA ILE A 10 -8.70 -0.01 -3.25
C ILE A 10 -7.80 1.05 -2.63
N GLY A 11 -8.37 2.18 -2.24
CA GLY A 11 -7.66 3.20 -1.49
C GLY A 11 -7.31 2.71 -0.09
N THR A 12 -6.14 3.09 0.41
CA THR A 12 -5.71 2.80 1.79
C THR A 12 -5.07 4.04 2.36
N SER A 13 -5.55 4.50 3.52
CA SER A 13 -5.04 5.73 4.12
C SER A 13 -3.66 5.50 4.76
N ILE A 14 -2.90 6.57 4.95
CA ILE A 14 -1.63 6.52 5.71
C ILE A 14 -1.87 5.97 7.13
N LEU A 15 -2.96 6.36 7.77
CA LEU A 15 -3.31 5.89 9.12
C LEU A 15 -3.62 4.39 9.14
N ASP A 16 -4.28 3.85 8.10
CA ASP A 16 -4.51 2.40 7.99
C ASP A 16 -3.18 1.64 7.85
N ILE A 17 -2.25 2.15 7.03
CA ILE A 17 -0.90 1.57 6.91
C ILE A 17 -0.18 1.56 8.26
N VAL A 18 -0.16 2.71 8.97
CA VAL A 18 0.49 2.84 10.28
C VAL A 18 -0.13 1.88 11.29
N LYS A 19 -1.47 1.77 11.32
CA LYS A 19 -2.19 0.84 12.19
C LYS A 19 -1.83 -0.62 11.88
N THR A 20 -1.83 -1.02 10.61
CA THR A 20 -1.46 -2.38 10.22
C THR A 20 -0.01 -2.70 10.58
N MET A 21 0.92 -1.76 10.37
CA MET A 21 2.32 -1.92 10.78
C MET A 21 2.47 -2.05 12.30
N SER A 22 1.77 -1.21 13.07
CA SER A 22 1.74 -1.24 14.54
C SER A 22 1.30 -2.62 15.05
N GLN A 23 0.24 -3.19 14.46
CA GLN A 23 -0.24 -4.54 14.79
C GLN A 23 0.76 -5.64 14.43
N ILE A 24 1.40 -5.57 13.25
CA ILE A 24 2.39 -6.56 12.80
C ILE A 24 3.63 -6.53 13.71
N LEU A 25 4.13 -5.34 14.04
CA LEU A 25 5.36 -5.14 14.81
C LEU A 25 5.13 -5.21 16.32
N LYS A 26 3.87 -5.17 16.78
CA LYS A 26 3.48 -5.08 18.19
C LYS A 26 4.10 -3.87 18.90
N ILE A 27 4.05 -2.72 18.22
CA ILE A 27 4.55 -1.43 18.75
C ILE A 27 3.43 -0.39 18.71
N GLU A 28 3.42 0.50 19.70
CA GLU A 28 2.58 1.70 19.72
C GLU A 28 3.40 2.88 19.14
N PRO A 29 3.18 3.30 17.88
CA PRO A 29 3.94 4.39 17.30
C PRO A 29 3.47 5.73 17.87
N LYS A 30 4.42 6.62 18.18
CA LYS A 30 4.11 8.04 18.39
C LYS A 30 3.83 8.67 17.02
N ILE A 31 2.58 9.09 16.79
CA ILE A 31 2.18 9.76 15.55
C ILE A 31 2.27 11.28 15.75
N GLU A 32 2.97 11.95 14.85
CA GLU A 32 3.05 13.41 14.77
C GLU A 32 2.43 13.86 13.45
N PHE A 33 1.35 14.63 13.52
CA PHE A 33 0.71 15.20 12.34
C PHE A 33 1.45 16.46 11.92
N GLN A 34 1.69 16.59 10.62
CA GLN A 34 2.38 17.72 10.00
C GLN A 34 1.48 18.34 8.93
N ASP A 35 1.79 19.57 8.53
CA ASP A 35 1.09 20.22 7.43
C ASP A 35 1.20 19.40 6.12
N PRO A 36 0.16 19.41 5.27
CA PRO A 36 0.20 18.73 3.97
C PRO A 36 1.39 19.20 3.15
N ARG A 37 2.04 18.27 2.45
CA ARG A 37 3.19 18.63 1.60
C ARG A 37 2.67 19.40 0.38
N PRO A 38 3.24 20.57 0.03
CA PRO A 38 2.83 21.30 -1.17
C PRO A 38 2.88 20.41 -2.42
N GLY A 39 1.75 20.29 -3.13
CA GLY A 39 1.62 19.45 -4.32
C GLY A 39 1.23 17.98 -4.07
N GLU A 40 1.01 17.57 -2.81
CA GLU A 40 0.55 16.22 -2.48
C GLU A 40 -0.89 15.97 -2.95
N ILE A 41 -1.13 14.79 -3.53
CA ILE A 41 -2.46 14.35 -3.98
C ILE A 41 -3.01 13.34 -2.96
N GLY A 42 -4.09 13.69 -2.27
CA GLY A 42 -4.64 12.85 -1.18
C GLY A 42 -5.47 11.64 -1.64
N ASN A 43 -6.08 11.69 -2.83
CA ASN A 43 -7.05 10.69 -3.28
C ASN A 43 -6.65 10.08 -4.63
N PHE A 44 -5.52 9.40 -4.65
CA PHE A 44 -5.03 8.72 -5.85
C PHE A 44 -5.28 7.20 -5.76
N VAL A 45 -6.25 6.71 -6.53
CA VAL A 45 -6.62 5.29 -6.60
C VAL A 45 -6.65 4.85 -8.06
N SER A 46 -6.04 3.70 -8.33
CA SER A 46 -5.92 3.12 -9.67
C SER A 46 -7.28 2.62 -10.19
N ASP A 47 -7.77 3.14 -11.32
CA ASP A 47 -8.88 2.49 -12.03
C ASP A 47 -8.36 1.22 -12.72
N THR A 48 -8.82 0.08 -12.23
CA THR A 48 -8.37 -1.26 -12.65
C THR A 48 -9.30 -1.90 -13.69
N THR A 49 -10.26 -1.17 -14.25
CA THR A 49 -11.25 -1.70 -15.19
C THR A 49 -10.57 -2.36 -16.40
N LEU A 50 -9.65 -1.64 -17.05
CA LEU A 50 -8.95 -2.17 -18.23
C LEU A 50 -8.00 -3.33 -17.87
N LEU A 51 -7.38 -3.30 -16.69
CA LEU A 51 -6.52 -4.38 -16.21
C LEU A 51 -7.32 -5.69 -16.06
N LYS A 52 -8.51 -5.63 -15.43
CA LYS A 52 -9.42 -6.77 -15.21
C LYS A 52 -10.00 -7.32 -16.50
N GLN A 53 -10.25 -6.48 -17.50
CA GLN A 53 -10.71 -6.92 -18.82
C GLN A 53 -9.61 -7.57 -19.65
N THR A 54 -8.36 -7.18 -19.41
CA THR A 54 -7.21 -7.65 -20.20
C THR A 54 -6.69 -9.01 -19.71
N PHE A 55 -6.79 -9.29 -18.41
CA PHE A 55 -6.25 -10.50 -17.80
C PHE A 55 -7.30 -11.27 -17.01
N ASP A 56 -7.39 -12.59 -17.24
CA ASP A 56 -8.31 -13.48 -16.53
C ASP A 56 -7.96 -13.65 -15.04
N LEU A 57 -6.67 -13.51 -14.68
CA LEU A 57 -6.18 -13.63 -13.31
C LEU A 57 -5.32 -12.42 -12.94
N ILE A 58 -5.69 -11.76 -11.84
CA ILE A 58 -4.92 -10.65 -11.26
C ILE A 58 -4.51 -11.01 -9.83
N PRO A 59 -3.22 -10.92 -9.47
CA PRO A 59 -2.76 -11.13 -8.10
C PRO A 59 -3.46 -10.16 -7.12
N ASN A 60 -3.92 -10.69 -5.99
CA ASN A 60 -4.72 -9.95 -5.00
C ASN A 60 -3.97 -9.76 -3.66
N THR A 61 -2.66 -9.50 -3.72
CA THR A 61 -1.86 -9.29 -2.50
C THR A 61 -2.46 -8.15 -1.69
N SER A 62 -2.93 -8.45 -0.47
CA SER A 62 -3.46 -7.44 0.43
C SER A 62 -2.34 -6.54 0.96
N VAL A 63 -2.71 -5.33 1.40
CA VAL A 63 -1.79 -4.40 2.07
C VAL A 63 -1.10 -5.07 3.26
N GLU A 64 -1.83 -5.79 4.10
CA GLU A 64 -1.26 -6.51 5.24
C GLU A 64 -0.24 -7.57 4.79
N ALA A 65 -0.58 -8.40 3.80
CA ALA A 65 0.33 -9.42 3.29
C ALA A 65 1.60 -8.81 2.69
N GLY A 66 1.47 -7.70 1.96
CA GLY A 66 2.58 -6.91 1.44
C GLY A 66 3.47 -6.38 2.57
N LEU A 67 2.89 -5.70 3.56
CA LEU A 67 3.61 -5.16 4.71
C LEU A 67 4.35 -6.24 5.50
N ARG A 68 3.75 -7.42 5.71
CA ARG A 68 4.42 -8.55 6.38
C ARG A 68 5.68 -8.98 5.60
N LYS A 69 5.57 -9.12 4.28
CA LYS A 69 6.72 -9.48 3.42
C LYS A 69 7.80 -8.39 3.45
N THR A 70 7.40 -7.12 3.32
CA THR A 70 8.33 -5.99 3.39
C THR A 70 9.07 -5.94 4.73
N ILE A 71 8.35 -6.12 5.85
CA ILE A 71 8.96 -6.14 7.19
C ILE A 71 9.91 -7.33 7.36
N SER A 72 9.56 -8.52 6.87
CA SER A 72 10.46 -9.69 6.89
C SER A 72 11.75 -9.39 6.12
N TRP A 73 11.60 -8.90 4.89
CA TRP A 73 12.72 -8.55 4.03
C TRP A 73 13.63 -7.49 4.66
N LEU A 74 13.06 -6.45 5.29
CA LEU A 74 13.84 -5.43 6.01
C LEU A 74 14.63 -6.01 7.20
N LYS A 75 14.04 -6.95 7.95
CA LYS A 75 14.72 -7.63 9.06
C LYS A 75 15.87 -8.51 8.60
N GLU A 76 15.69 -9.19 7.47
CA GLU A 76 16.71 -10.09 6.88
C GLU A 76 17.83 -9.30 6.18
N SER A 77 17.52 -8.14 5.62
CA SER A 77 18.48 -7.28 4.89
C SER A 77 19.24 -6.31 5.79
N SER A 78 18.86 -6.22 7.07
CA SER A 78 19.60 -5.45 8.07
C SER A 78 20.76 -6.30 8.57
N VAL A 79 21.98 -5.92 8.18
CA VAL A 79 23.25 -6.45 8.73
C VAL A 79 23.38 -6.11 10.21
#